data_AF-A0A183BT95-F1
#
_entry.id   AF-A0A183BT95-F1
#
_cell.length_a   1.000
_cell.length_b   1.000
_cell.length_c   1.000
_cell.angle_alpha   90.00
_cell.angle_beta   90.00
_cell.angle_gamma   90.00
#
_symmetry.space_group_name_H-M   'P 1'
#
loop_
_entity.id
_entity.type
_entity.pdbx_description
1 polymer ?
#
loop_
_entity_poly.entity_id
_entity_poly.type
_entity_poly.pdbx_seq_one_letter_code
_entity_poly.pdbx_strand_id
1 'polypeptide(L)'
;MELAPLNQALGSLRRYHCAMHGTGQSEVNSQIQRQIEADKRANESIIKLLLLGAGESGKSTVLKQMKIIHDNGFSNDDLMSKRNLVYGNVIQAMYFILRCFYALPKLHPAHVFAFGALMIRQWTVRQ
;
A
#
# COMPACT_ATOMS: atom_id res chain seq x y z
N MET A 1 -68.16 5.03 -39.89
CA MET A 1 -66.73 5.38 -40.05
C MET A 1 -66.07 5.33 -38.68
N GLU A 2 -65.57 4.13 -38.39
CA GLU A 2 -64.41 3.76 -37.58
C GLU A 2 -63.59 4.91 -36.96
N LEU A 3 -63.69 5.09 -35.63
CA LEU A 3 -62.78 5.92 -34.83
C LEU A 3 -62.38 5.17 -33.54
N ALA A 4 -61.85 3.96 -33.69
CA ALA A 4 -61.38 3.14 -32.57
C ALA A 4 -59.92 2.60 -32.62
N PRO A 5 -58.94 3.08 -33.42
CA PRO A 5 -57.58 2.53 -33.33
C PRO A 5 -56.58 3.35 -32.47
N LEU A 6 -56.86 4.61 -32.12
CA LEU A 6 -55.81 5.52 -31.60
C LEU A 6 -55.51 5.37 -30.10
N ASN A 7 -56.52 5.08 -29.27
CA ASN A 7 -56.33 4.92 -27.82
C ASN A 7 -55.68 3.57 -27.46
N GLN A 8 -55.90 2.54 -28.29
CA GLN A 8 -55.30 1.21 -28.14
C GLN A 8 -53.82 1.21 -28.56
N ALA A 9 -53.45 2.01 -29.57
CA ALA A 9 -52.07 2.23 -29.98
C ALA A 9 -51.23 3.01 -28.95
N LEU A 10 -51.79 4.08 -28.36
CA LEU A 10 -51.11 4.86 -27.30
C LEU A 10 -50.88 4.05 -26.02
N GLY A 11 -51.79 3.14 -25.66
CA GLY A 11 -51.60 2.19 -24.56
C GLY A 11 -50.51 1.14 -24.81
N SER A 12 -50.18 0.85 -26.07
CA SER A 12 -49.01 0.04 -26.42
C SER A 12 -47.71 0.85 -26.33
N LEU A 13 -47.69 2.10 -26.82
CA LEU A 13 -46.50 2.97 -26.79
C LEU A 13 -46.04 3.33 -25.36
N ARG A 14 -46.98 3.59 -24.43
CA ARG A 14 -46.65 3.85 -23.01
C ARG A 14 -46.05 2.64 -22.29
N ARG A 15 -46.40 1.42 -22.71
CA ARG A 15 -45.83 0.18 -22.15
C ARG A 15 -44.40 -0.07 -22.63
N TYR A 16 -44.07 0.27 -23.87
CA TYR A 16 -42.69 0.19 -24.37
C TYR A 16 -41.75 1.19 -23.67
N HIS A 17 -42.24 2.37 -23.28
CA HIS A 17 -41.42 3.38 -22.59
C HIS A 17 -41.01 2.96 -21.16
N CYS A 18 -41.87 2.22 -20.44
CA CYS A 18 -41.56 1.71 -19.10
C CYS A 18 -40.64 0.47 -19.15
N ALA A 19 -40.81 -0.40 -20.15
CA ALA A 19 -40.01 -1.62 -20.30
C ALA A 19 -38.53 -1.35 -20.64
N MET A 20 -38.22 -0.24 -21.31
CA MET A 20 -36.85 0.11 -21.72
C MET A 20 -36.02 0.78 -20.62
N HIS A 21 -36.65 1.31 -19.56
CA HIS A 21 -35.93 2.07 -18.52
C HIS A 21 -35.51 1.22 -17.30
N GLY A 22 -36.11 0.04 -17.12
CA GLY A 22 -35.84 -0.86 -15.98
C GLY A 22 -34.81 -1.96 -16.23
N THR A 23 -34.55 -2.31 -17.49
CA THR A 23 -33.64 -3.43 -17.85
C THR A 23 -32.16 -3.06 -17.66
N GLY A 24 -31.76 -1.84 -18.01
CA GLY A 24 -30.39 -1.37 -17.85
C GLY A 24 -29.92 -1.26 -16.39
N GLN A 25 -30.82 -0.90 -15.46
CA GLN A 25 -30.50 -0.89 -14.03
C GLN A 25 -30.37 -2.31 -13.47
N SER A 26 -31.20 -3.25 -13.93
CA SER A 26 -31.14 -4.65 -13.49
C SER A 26 -29.84 -5.34 -13.92
N GLU A 27 -29.39 -5.10 -15.16
CA GLU A 27 -28.14 -5.67 -15.67
C GLU A 27 -26.92 -5.16 -14.90
N VAL A 28 -26.83 -3.84 -14.66
CA VAL A 28 -25.77 -3.23 -13.84
C VAL A 28 -25.81 -3.77 -12.41
N ASN A 29 -27.00 -3.86 -11.81
CA ASN A 29 -27.16 -4.40 -10.46
C ASN A 29 -26.75 -5.89 -10.39
N SER A 30 -27.04 -6.67 -11.44
CA SER A 30 -26.60 -8.06 -11.54
C SER A 30 -25.08 -8.22 -11.70
N GLN A 31 -24.42 -7.25 -12.34
CA GLN A 31 -22.96 -7.22 -12.49
C GLN A 31 -22.30 -6.86 -11.16
N ILE A 32 -22.82 -5.85 -10.45
CA ILE A 32 -22.37 -5.46 -9.12
C ILE A 32 -22.51 -6.63 -8.14
N GLN A 33 -23.65 -7.31 -8.14
CA GLN A 33 -23.88 -8.44 -7.25
C GLN A 33 -22.88 -9.59 -7.51
N ARG A 34 -22.58 -9.87 -8.78
CA ARG A 34 -21.55 -10.85 -9.16
C ARG A 34 -20.16 -10.45 -8.69
N GLN A 35 -19.79 -9.17 -8.80
CA GLN A 35 -18.52 -8.65 -8.28
C GLN A 35 -18.44 -8.79 -6.76
N ILE A 36 -19.50 -8.42 -6.03
CA ILE A 36 -19.53 -8.54 -4.56
C ILE A 36 -19.33 -10.00 -4.12
N GLU A 37 -19.97 -10.95 -4.78
CA GLU A 37 -19.81 -12.38 -4.45
C GLU A 37 -18.42 -12.91 -4.78
N ALA A 38 -17.80 -12.43 -5.86
CA ALA A 38 -16.43 -12.76 -6.20
C ALA A 38 -15.45 -12.19 -5.15
N ASP A 39 -15.63 -10.93 -4.76
CA ASP A 39 -14.82 -10.25 -3.75
C ASP A 39 -14.97 -10.88 -2.36
N LYS A 40 -16.19 -11.34 -2.01
CA LYS A 40 -16.44 -12.10 -0.78
C LYS A 40 -15.63 -13.39 -0.76
N ARG A 41 -15.70 -14.19 -1.83
CA ARG A 41 -14.94 -15.45 -1.94
C ARG A 41 -13.43 -15.21 -1.91
N ALA A 42 -12.96 -14.16 -2.59
CA ALA A 42 -11.55 -13.78 -2.53
C ALA A 42 -11.14 -13.42 -1.09
N ASN A 43 -11.92 -12.57 -0.41
CA ASN A 43 -11.65 -12.13 0.97
C ASN A 43 -11.72 -13.25 2.01
N GLU A 44 -12.57 -14.27 1.82
CA GLU A 44 -12.64 -15.43 2.72
C GLU A 44 -11.32 -16.20 2.77
N SER A 45 -10.55 -16.20 1.68
CA SER A 45 -9.24 -16.85 1.63
C SER A 45 -8.08 -15.99 2.16
N ILE A 46 -8.31 -14.70 2.43
CA ILE A 46 -7.26 -13.76 2.86
C ILE A 46 -7.06 -13.81 4.38
N ILE A 47 -5.85 -14.19 4.79
CA ILE A 47 -5.44 -14.15 6.21
C ILE A 47 -4.90 -12.75 6.54
N LYS A 48 -5.52 -12.08 7.53
CA LYS A 48 -5.11 -10.74 7.99
C LYS A 48 -4.18 -10.87 9.21
N LEU A 49 -3.00 -10.27 9.12
CA LEU A 49 -2.00 -10.27 10.19
C LEU A 49 -1.74 -8.85 10.69
N LEU A 50 -1.58 -8.68 12.01
CA LEU A 50 -1.24 -7.41 12.65
C LEU A 50 0.12 -7.52 13.34
N LEU A 51 1.07 -6.67 12.94
CA LEU A 51 2.35 -6.54 13.63
C LEU A 51 2.28 -5.41 14.66
N LEU A 52 2.49 -5.76 15.94
CA LEU A 52 2.55 -4.82 17.07
C LEU A 52 3.99 -4.63 17.55
N GLY A 53 4.34 -3.43 18.01
CA GLY A 53 5.67 -3.12 18.54
C GLY A 53 5.98 -1.62 18.60
N ALA A 54 7.03 -1.24 19.32
CA ALA A 54 7.51 0.15 19.45
C ALA A 54 7.87 0.79 18.09
N GLY A 55 7.87 2.13 17.99
CA GLY A 55 8.03 2.88 16.73
C GLY A 55 9.22 2.47 15.84
N GLU A 56 10.27 1.92 16.44
CA GLU A 56 11.53 1.56 15.76
C GLU A 56 11.82 0.05 15.74
N SER A 57 10.88 -0.78 16.16
CA SER A 57 11.08 -2.23 16.32
C SER A 57 11.23 -3.02 15.01
N GLY A 58 11.34 -2.36 13.86
CA GLY A 58 11.55 -3.02 12.56
C GLY A 58 10.30 -3.64 11.92
N LYS A 59 9.09 -3.30 12.36
CA LYS A 59 7.83 -3.82 11.75
C LYS A 59 7.76 -3.60 10.24
N SER A 60 8.12 -2.40 9.80
CA SER A 60 8.18 -2.06 8.38
C SER A 60 9.26 -2.84 7.62
N THR A 61 10.30 -3.31 8.32
CA THR A 61 11.35 -4.15 7.74
C THR A 61 10.83 -5.57 7.50
N VAL A 62 10.08 -6.15 8.45
CA VAL A 62 9.44 -7.46 8.28
C VAL A 62 8.46 -7.45 7.11
N LEU A 63 7.63 -6.41 7.01
CA LEU A 63 6.70 -6.27 5.88
C LEU A 63 7.43 -6.08 4.53
N LYS A 64 8.55 -5.36 4.51
CA LYS A 64 9.39 -5.24 3.29
C LYS A 64 9.98 -6.59 2.87
N GLN A 65 10.41 -7.42 3.83
CA GLN A 65 10.91 -8.77 3.54
C GLN A 65 9.78 -9.68 3.02
N MET A 66 8.58 -9.58 3.58
CA MET A 66 7.41 -10.30 3.08
C MET A 66 7.12 -9.94 1.61
N LYS A 67 7.23 -8.66 1.23
CA LYS A 67 7.09 -8.24 -0.17
C LYS A 67 8.20 -8.80 -1.06
N ILE A 68 9.45 -8.90 -0.59
CA ILE A 68 10.55 -9.48 -1.38
C ILE A 68 10.33 -10.99 -1.66
N ILE A 69 9.76 -11.73 -0.70
CA ILE A 69 9.60 -13.18 -0.80
C ILE A 69 8.34 -13.58 -1.59
N HIS A 70 7.25 -12.81 -1.45
CA HIS A 70 5.92 -13.21 -1.95
C HIS A 70 5.38 -12.35 -3.10
N ASP A 71 5.91 -11.15 -3.30
CA ASP A 71 5.61 -10.30 -4.44
C ASP A 71 6.81 -10.33 -5.38
N ASN A 72 6.66 -9.98 -6.66
CA ASN A 72 7.74 -10.00 -7.67
C ASN A 72 8.79 -8.88 -7.43
N GLY A 73 9.04 -8.51 -6.17
CA GLY A 73 9.96 -7.48 -5.74
C GLY A 73 9.32 -6.09 -5.69
N PHE A 74 10.15 -5.06 -5.86
CA PHE A 74 9.73 -3.66 -5.90
C PHE A 74 9.74 -3.13 -7.33
N SER A 75 8.69 -2.39 -7.70
CA SER A 75 8.64 -1.69 -8.99
C SER A 75 9.74 -0.62 -9.07
N ASN A 76 10.13 -0.23 -10.29
CA ASN A 76 11.05 0.89 -10.50
C ASN A 76 10.54 2.18 -9.83
N ASP A 77 9.24 2.43 -9.84
CA ASP A 77 8.64 3.61 -9.19
C ASP A 77 8.81 3.56 -7.65
N ASP A 78 8.64 2.38 -7.04
CA ASP A 78 8.88 2.15 -5.61
C ASP A 78 10.35 2.43 -5.25
N LEU A 79 11.28 2.05 -6.13
CA LEU A 79 12.71 2.29 -5.93
C LEU A 79 13.08 3.77 -6.07
N MET A 80 12.49 4.46 -7.05
CA MET A 80 12.69 5.91 -7.23
C MET A 80 12.19 6.70 -6.02
N SER A 81 11.03 6.35 -5.47
CA SER A 81 10.50 6.97 -4.25
C SER A 81 11.42 6.75 -3.04
N LYS A 82 11.95 5.53 -2.87
CA LYS A 82 12.87 5.21 -1.76
C LYS A 82 14.24 5.84 -1.89
N ARG A 83 14.67 6.22 -3.10
CA ARG A 83 15.99 6.84 -3.34
C ARG A 83 16.18 8.09 -2.49
N ASN A 84 15.18 8.96 -2.45
CA ASN A 84 15.26 10.22 -1.69
C ASN A 84 15.34 9.96 -0.18
N LEU A 85 14.65 8.93 0.32
CA LEU A 85 14.75 8.48 1.71
C LEU A 85 16.17 8.02 2.06
N VAL A 86 16.84 7.29 1.16
CA VAL A 86 18.22 6.85 1.37
C VAL A 86 19.16 8.05 1.45
N TYR A 87 19.06 9.00 0.52
CA TYR A 87 19.88 10.22 0.58
C TYR A 87 19.64 11.03 1.86
N GLY A 88 18.39 11.20 2.27
CA GLY A 88 18.04 11.88 3.52
C GLY A 88 18.66 11.19 4.73
N ASN A 89 18.56 9.85 4.81
CA ASN A 89 19.13 9.08 5.90
C ASN A 89 20.67 9.20 5.97
N VAL A 90 21.35 9.20 4.82
CA VAL A 90 22.82 9.35 4.76
C VAL A 90 23.25 10.73 5.25
N ILE A 91 22.60 11.79 4.77
CA ILE A 91 22.91 13.17 5.17
C ILE A 91 22.62 13.36 6.66
N GLN A 92 21.48 12.86 7.15
CA GLN A 92 21.09 12.97 8.55
C GLN A 92 22.07 12.19 9.46
N ALA A 93 22.48 10.99 9.06
CA ALA A 93 23.48 10.21 9.79
C ALA A 93 24.81 10.96 9.87
N MET A 94 25.26 11.53 8.74
CA MET A 94 26.51 12.30 8.70
C MET A 94 26.44 13.56 9.58
N TYR A 95 25.33 14.30 9.50
CA TYR A 95 25.10 15.46 10.37
C TYR A 95 25.13 15.08 11.85
N PHE A 96 24.48 13.97 12.23
CA PHE A 96 24.45 13.50 13.61
C PHE A 96 25.86 13.13 14.11
N ILE A 97 26.65 12.42 13.29
CA ILE A 97 28.04 12.05 13.62
C ILE A 97 28.88 13.31 13.87
N LEU A 98 28.83 14.29 12.96
CA LEU A 98 29.57 15.54 13.09
C LEU A 98 29.13 16.31 14.34
N ARG A 99 27.82 16.44 14.54
CA ARG A 99 27.27 17.12 15.72
C ARG A 99 27.73 16.45 17.03
N CYS A 100 27.68 15.13 17.11
CA CYS A 100 28.20 14.40 18.27
C CYS A 100 29.69 14.65 18.48
N PHE A 101 30.48 14.69 17.41
CA PHE A 101 31.90 14.97 17.48
C PHE A 101 32.19 16.37 18.05
N TYR A 102 31.47 17.40 17.60
CA TYR A 102 31.63 18.77 18.11
C TYR A 102 30.97 19.00 19.48
N ALA A 103 29.93 18.24 19.84
CA ALA A 103 29.20 18.39 21.09
C ALA A 103 29.84 17.65 22.29
N LEU A 104 30.91 16.88 22.08
CA LEU A 104 31.64 16.20 23.14
C LEU A 104 32.90 17.01 23.53
N PRO A 105 32.84 17.90 24.53
CA PRO A 105 34.00 18.72 24.93
C PRO A 105 35.14 17.94 25.61
N LYS A 106 35.07 16.61 25.75
CA LYS A 106 36.12 15.80 26.40
C LYS A 106 36.23 14.37 25.86
N LEU A 107 36.67 14.19 24.62
CA LEU A 107 37.11 12.87 24.17
C LEU A 107 38.54 12.97 23.63
N HIS A 108 39.50 12.51 24.44
CA HIS A 108 40.87 12.29 23.99
C HIS A 108 40.81 11.36 22.75
N PRO A 109 41.58 11.64 21.67
CA PRO A 109 41.52 10.89 20.40
C PRO A 109 41.66 9.35 20.52
N ALA A 110 42.14 8.84 21.66
CA ALA A 110 42.25 7.41 21.94
C ALA A 110 40.90 6.68 22.03
N HIS A 111 39.83 7.32 22.52
CA HIS A 111 38.53 6.65 22.70
C HIS A 111 37.71 6.58 21.40
N VAL A 112 37.87 7.54 20.49
CA VAL A 112 37.21 7.52 19.17
C VAL A 112 37.71 6.33 18.34
N PHE A 113 39.02 6.08 18.36
CA PHE A 113 39.63 4.94 17.66
C PHE A 113 39.23 3.58 18.29
N ALA A 114 39.11 3.52 19.62
CA ALA A 114 38.67 2.31 20.32
C ALA A 114 37.19 1.98 20.05
N PHE A 115 36.30 2.97 20.03
CA PHE A 115 34.89 2.76 19.70
C PHE A 115 34.67 2.43 18.22
N GLY A 116 35.44 3.04 17.30
CA GLY A 116 35.40 2.71 15.88
C GLY A 116 35.80 1.26 15.61
N ALA A 117 36.90 0.79 16.21
CA ALA A 117 37.35 -0.60 16.08
C ALA A 117 36.40 -1.61 16.75
N LEU A 118 35.78 -1.25 17.88
CA LEU A 118 34.81 -2.08 18.59
C LEU A 118 33.47 -2.17 17.82
N MET A 119 33.01 -1.08 17.20
CA MET A 119 31.80 -1.06 16.37
C MET A 119 31.97 -1.88 15.09
N ILE A 120 33.14 -1.80 14.43
CA ILE A 120 33.44 -2.64 13.25
C ILE A 120 33.49 -4.13 13.66
N ARG A 121 34.08 -4.48 14.80
CA ARG A 121 34.10 -5.86 15.31
C ARG A 121 32.73 -6.38 15.74
N GLN A 122 31.88 -5.55 16.36
CA GLN A 122 30.52 -5.93 16.74
C GLN A 122 29.59 -6.10 15.53
N TRP A 123 29.85 -5.39 14.42
CA TRP A 123 29.05 -5.50 13.21
C TRP A 123 29.34 -6.78 12.41
N THR A 124 30.58 -7.28 12.42
CA THR A 124 30.95 -8.53 11.72
C THR A 124 30.53 -9.80 12.48
N VAL A 125 30.29 -9.75 13.79
CA VAL A 125 29.93 -10.92 14.62
C VAL A 125 28.41 -11.02 14.86
N ARG A 126 27.60 -10.11 14.30
CA ARG A 126 26.14 -10.10 14.45
C ARG A 126 25.40 -10.09 13.11
N GLN A 127 25.84 -10.97 12.21
CA GLN A 127 25.06 -11.50 11.09
C GLN A 127 24.87 -13.00 11.33
#